data_AF-A0A0L0FN37-F1
#
_entry.id   AF-A0A0L0FN37-F1
#
_cell.length_a   1.000
_cell.length_b   1.000
_cell.length_c   1.000
_cell.angle_alpha   90.00
_cell.angle_beta   90.00
_cell.angle_gamma   90.00
#
_symmetry.space_group_name_H-M   'P 1'
#
loop_
_entity.id
_entity.type
_entity.pdbx_description
1 polymer ?
#
loop_
_entity_poly.entity_id
_entity_poly.type
_entity_poly.pdbx_seq_one_letter_code
_entity_poly.pdbx_strand_id
1 'polypeptide(L)'
;MMNMRTPCALLALASYANAKAISGRGAGSSAPSICNLAWSNSGAAKSTDCTGAEWIFSSSSDNSDVVTAGLADSFITSMIYLSVGTVHVDNPADPRLNDYIWQANDDLDGDGKSWGDYWFDPDDLVSKILPIMKDIMDDYKAKGYDAVSTDNAKPSTAVSDNDEIAARAREEQTIDQRYVDYMNGIVDYAHSIGLKVALKNPSYYTQEDTLIHKFDAYIVESMFNWYPSDVNNYNSVPDLLTGSKPFWVFQYEEINEVSNSELRERMVEQGVDMTYMDTSHGWVEFYATD
;
A
#
# COMPACT_ATOMS: atom_id res chain seq x y z
N MET A 1 -69.24 16.66 26.90
CA MET A 1 -69.01 15.57 25.93
C MET A 1 -68.69 16.17 24.58
N MET A 2 -67.41 16.24 24.22
CA MET A 2 -66.94 16.24 22.83
C MET A 2 -65.45 15.87 22.90
N ASN A 3 -65.15 14.68 22.39
CA ASN A 3 -63.86 14.02 22.49
C ASN A 3 -62.83 14.70 21.60
N MET A 4 -61.67 15.00 22.18
CA MET A 4 -60.43 15.19 21.44
C MET A 4 -60.05 13.89 20.75
N ARG A 5 -59.76 13.93 19.44
CA ARG A 5 -58.84 12.99 18.79
C ARG A 5 -58.01 13.73 17.74
N THR A 6 -56.87 14.23 18.19
CA THR A 6 -55.68 14.50 17.38
C THR A 6 -55.24 13.20 16.71
N PRO A 7 -55.02 13.14 15.38
CA PRO A 7 -54.30 12.03 14.80
C PRO A 7 -52.80 12.20 15.10
N CYS A 8 -52.29 11.36 16.00
CA CYS A 8 -50.87 11.02 16.08
C CYS A 8 -50.46 10.34 14.78
N ALA A 9 -49.94 11.10 13.82
CA ALA A 9 -49.10 10.55 12.77
C ALA A 9 -47.65 10.62 13.27
N LEU A 10 -47.26 9.65 14.10
CA LEU A 10 -45.85 9.33 14.27
C LEU A 10 -45.39 8.76 12.92
N LEU A 11 -44.66 9.57 12.16
CA LEU A 11 -43.76 9.09 11.13
C LEU A 11 -42.77 8.15 11.81
N ALA A 12 -42.94 6.86 11.61
CA ALA A 12 -41.90 5.86 11.85
C ALA A 12 -40.79 6.08 10.83
N LEU A 13 -39.94 7.09 11.06
CA LEU A 13 -38.59 7.16 10.52
C LEU A 13 -37.71 6.32 11.45
N ALA A 14 -37.83 4.99 11.33
CA ALA A 14 -36.93 4.07 11.99
C ALA A 14 -36.50 2.99 11.00
N SER A 15 -35.19 2.78 10.95
CA SER A 15 -34.47 1.64 10.37
C SER A 15 -34.47 1.48 8.84
N TYR A 16 -33.91 2.47 8.13
CA TYR A 16 -33.04 2.19 6.98
C TYR A 16 -31.59 2.59 7.32
N ALA A 17 -31.14 2.27 8.54
CA ALA A 17 -29.71 2.25 8.84
C ALA A 17 -29.19 0.85 8.47
N ASN A 18 -28.66 0.76 7.25
CA ASN A 18 -27.62 -0.17 6.82
C ASN A 18 -27.73 -1.64 7.31
N ALA A 19 -28.68 -2.39 6.74
CA ALA A 19 -28.54 -3.85 6.67
C ALA A 19 -27.26 -4.32 5.92
N LYS A 20 -26.58 -3.40 5.20
CA LYS A 20 -25.22 -3.62 4.66
C LYS A 20 -24.15 -3.71 5.76
N ALA A 21 -24.26 -2.98 6.86
CA ALA A 21 -23.25 -2.99 7.93
C ALA A 21 -23.25 -4.31 8.73
N ILE A 22 -24.38 -5.02 8.78
CA ILE A 22 -24.50 -6.28 9.53
C ILE A 22 -24.23 -7.50 8.62
N SER A 23 -24.44 -7.38 7.31
CA SER A 23 -24.12 -8.44 6.33
C SER A 23 -22.66 -8.41 5.84
N GLY A 24 -21.92 -7.35 6.14
CA GLY A 24 -20.49 -7.19 5.86
C GLY A 24 -19.56 -7.77 6.92
N ARG A 25 -19.95 -8.81 7.67
CA ARG A 25 -18.95 -9.70 8.28
C ARG A 25 -18.29 -10.49 7.14
N GLY A 26 -17.53 -9.80 6.29
CA GLY A 26 -16.61 -10.41 5.37
C GLY A 26 -15.72 -11.33 6.18
N ALA A 27 -15.52 -12.55 5.70
CA ALA A 27 -14.51 -13.42 6.26
C ALA A 27 -13.22 -12.60 6.38
N GLY A 28 -12.70 -12.47 7.61
CA GLY A 28 -11.47 -11.73 7.86
C GLY A 28 -10.43 -12.18 6.83
N SER A 29 -9.82 -11.21 6.14
CA SER A 29 -8.81 -11.46 5.13
C SER A 29 -7.83 -12.49 5.69
N SER A 30 -7.82 -13.69 5.13
CA SER A 30 -6.89 -14.77 5.48
C SER A 30 -5.52 -14.51 4.86
N ALA A 31 -5.09 -13.24 4.87
CA ALA A 31 -3.78 -12.86 4.37
C ALA A 31 -2.74 -13.56 5.25
N PRO A 32 -1.71 -14.18 4.65
CA PRO A 32 -0.61 -14.75 5.40
C PRO A 32 0.04 -13.68 6.28
N SER A 33 0.58 -14.07 7.43
CA SER A 33 1.24 -13.13 8.33
C SER A 33 2.48 -12.51 7.68
N ILE A 34 2.70 -11.21 7.91
CA ILE A 34 3.86 -10.48 7.37
C ILE A 34 4.63 -9.81 8.51
N CYS A 35 5.96 -9.92 8.47
CA CYS A 35 6.87 -9.14 9.29
C CYS A 35 7.46 -8.00 8.47
N ASN A 36 7.12 -6.75 8.82
CA ASN A 36 7.68 -5.57 8.15
C ASN A 36 8.92 -5.07 8.90
N LEU A 37 10.08 -5.26 8.29
CA LEU A 37 11.36 -4.70 8.72
C LEU A 37 11.78 -3.52 7.83
N ALA A 38 11.06 -3.22 6.74
CA ALA A 38 11.50 -2.29 5.71
C ALA A 38 11.45 -0.83 6.17
N TRP A 39 10.38 -0.43 6.88
CA TRP A 39 10.14 0.95 7.30
C TRP A 39 9.18 1.03 8.49
N SER A 40 9.20 2.19 9.16
CA SER A 40 8.33 2.58 10.29
C SER A 40 8.52 4.08 10.56
N ASN A 41 7.50 4.78 11.04
CA ASN A 41 7.63 6.17 11.52
C ASN A 41 8.28 6.23 12.90
N SER A 42 8.10 5.20 13.73
CA SER A 42 8.75 5.07 15.05
C SER A 42 10.27 4.86 14.98
N GLY A 43 10.79 4.49 13.81
CA GLY A 43 12.16 3.99 13.62
C GLY A 43 12.40 2.59 14.18
N ALA A 44 11.37 1.92 14.69
CA ALA A 44 11.47 0.62 15.36
C ALA A 44 11.15 -0.58 14.46
N ALA A 45 11.02 -0.43 13.14
CA ALA A 45 10.74 -1.53 12.21
C ALA A 45 11.64 -2.74 12.43
N LYS A 46 12.94 -2.51 12.69
CA LYS A 46 13.94 -3.57 12.93
C LYS A 46 13.75 -4.33 14.25
N SER A 47 12.90 -3.84 15.14
CA SER A 47 12.57 -4.47 16.42
C SER A 47 11.34 -5.38 16.34
N THR A 48 10.65 -5.42 15.19
CA THR A 48 9.45 -6.25 14.99
C THR A 48 9.76 -7.72 15.23
N ASP A 49 8.94 -8.40 16.04
CA ASP A 49 9.04 -9.85 16.22
C ASP A 49 8.50 -10.57 14.99
N CYS A 50 9.38 -11.24 14.24
CA CYS A 50 9.01 -11.99 13.04
C CYS A 50 8.68 -13.48 13.33
N THR A 51 8.54 -13.88 14.59
CA THR A 51 8.24 -15.27 14.94
C THR A 51 6.90 -15.71 14.34
N GLY A 52 6.93 -16.72 13.47
CA GLY A 52 5.73 -17.25 12.82
C GLY A 52 5.21 -16.43 11.64
N ALA A 53 5.96 -15.41 11.19
CA ALA A 53 5.67 -14.70 9.95
C ALA A 53 5.82 -15.63 8.75
N GLU A 54 4.89 -15.59 7.80
CA GLU A 54 4.99 -16.32 6.51
C GLU A 54 5.71 -15.47 5.45
N TRP A 55 5.72 -14.15 5.64
CA TRP A 55 6.40 -13.18 4.79
C TRP A 55 7.36 -12.33 5.62
N ILE A 56 8.58 -12.12 5.13
CA ILE A 56 9.52 -11.16 5.70
C ILE A 56 9.73 -10.06 4.67
N PHE A 57 9.38 -8.83 5.02
CA PHE A 57 9.53 -7.66 4.18
C PHE A 57 10.67 -6.79 4.69
N SER A 58 11.66 -6.50 3.83
CA SER A 58 12.90 -5.84 4.22
C SER A 58 13.31 -4.73 3.26
N SER A 59 14.15 -3.81 3.75
CA SER A 59 14.87 -2.86 2.90
C SER A 59 16.07 -3.56 2.25
N SER A 60 16.52 -3.08 1.09
CA SER A 60 17.68 -3.64 0.39
C SER A 60 19.00 -3.56 1.17
N SER A 61 19.06 -2.67 2.17
CA SER A 61 20.19 -2.48 3.08
C SER A 61 20.13 -3.34 4.34
N ASP A 62 19.02 -4.04 4.58
CA ASP A 62 18.87 -4.86 5.79
C ASP A 62 19.62 -6.18 5.66
N ASN A 63 20.64 -6.35 6.50
CA ASN A 63 21.44 -7.56 6.59
C ASN A 63 21.29 -8.23 7.97
N SER A 64 20.16 -8.02 8.64
CA SER A 64 19.88 -8.66 9.92
C SER A 64 19.82 -10.19 9.81
N ASP A 65 20.04 -10.85 10.95
CA ASP A 65 19.95 -12.31 11.05
C ASP A 65 18.56 -12.82 10.63
N VAL A 66 17.52 -12.04 10.87
CA VAL A 66 16.14 -12.37 10.50
C VAL A 66 15.96 -12.42 8.98
N VAL A 67 16.45 -11.40 8.26
CA VAL A 67 16.41 -11.37 6.79
C VAL A 67 17.27 -12.50 6.21
N THR A 68 18.46 -12.70 6.76
CA THR A 68 19.38 -13.78 6.32
C THR A 68 18.75 -15.16 6.51
N ALA A 69 18.08 -15.40 7.64
CA ALA A 69 17.37 -16.65 7.90
C ALA A 69 16.17 -16.82 6.97
N GLY A 70 15.39 -15.76 6.73
CA GLY A 70 14.26 -15.77 5.79
C GLY A 70 14.66 -16.14 4.37
N LEU A 71 15.76 -15.55 3.86
CA LEU A 71 16.30 -15.85 2.54
C LEU A 71 16.78 -17.30 2.40
N ALA A 72 17.14 -17.95 3.52
CA ALA A 72 17.59 -19.34 3.54
C ALA A 72 16.43 -20.35 3.73
N ASP A 73 15.24 -19.89 4.09
CA ASP A 73 14.08 -20.74 4.39
C ASP A 73 13.06 -20.73 3.24
N SER A 74 12.93 -21.86 2.54
CA SER A 74 12.00 -22.03 1.43
C SER A 74 10.51 -21.96 1.81
N PHE A 75 10.18 -21.99 3.11
CA PHE A 75 8.80 -21.83 3.59
C PHE A 75 8.42 -20.37 3.83
N ILE A 76 9.39 -19.46 3.86
CA ILE A 76 9.18 -18.02 4.02
C ILE A 76 9.22 -17.35 2.67
N THR A 77 8.26 -16.47 2.38
CA THR A 77 8.38 -15.59 1.22
C THR A 77 9.18 -14.35 1.61
N SER A 78 10.39 -14.23 1.07
CA SER A 78 11.25 -13.06 1.32
C SER A 78 10.94 -11.95 0.32
N MET A 79 10.50 -10.80 0.83
CA MET A 79 10.13 -9.62 0.05
C MET A 79 11.08 -8.45 0.31
N ILE A 80 11.46 -7.75 -0.77
CA ILE A 80 12.34 -6.59 -0.71
C ILE A 80 11.64 -5.32 -1.21
N TYR A 81 11.96 -4.19 -0.58
CA TYR A 81 11.50 -2.87 -0.96
C TYR A 81 12.10 -2.43 -2.31
N LEU A 82 11.25 -1.86 -3.17
CA LEU A 82 11.66 -1.25 -4.43
C LEU A 82 10.85 0.04 -4.66
N SER A 83 11.49 1.21 -4.55
CA SER A 83 10.87 2.45 -5.04
C SER A 83 10.91 2.44 -6.57
N VAL A 84 9.74 2.47 -7.20
CA VAL A 84 9.60 2.38 -8.65
C VAL A 84 9.40 3.74 -9.32
N GLY A 85 8.95 4.75 -8.56
CA GLY A 85 8.71 6.10 -9.06
C GLY A 85 9.70 7.16 -8.59
N THR A 86 10.51 6.86 -7.56
CA THR A 86 11.51 7.80 -7.03
C THR A 86 12.89 7.16 -6.84
N VAL A 87 13.91 8.02 -6.72
CA VAL A 87 15.26 7.64 -6.33
C VAL A 87 15.80 8.56 -5.24
N HIS A 88 16.43 7.96 -4.22
CA HIS A 88 17.19 8.71 -3.22
C HIS A 88 18.65 8.82 -3.67
N VAL A 89 19.15 10.03 -3.89
CA VAL A 89 20.45 10.27 -4.56
C VAL A 89 21.63 9.67 -3.79
N ASP A 90 21.57 9.72 -2.45
CA ASP A 90 22.65 9.20 -1.59
C ASP A 90 22.64 7.67 -1.43
N ASN A 91 21.52 7.01 -1.71
CA ASN A 91 21.38 5.56 -1.53
C ASN A 91 20.42 4.96 -2.57
N PRO A 92 20.75 5.04 -3.87
CA PRO A 92 19.89 4.51 -4.92
C PRO A 92 19.97 2.98 -4.95
N ALA A 93 18.88 2.31 -5.33
CA ALA A 93 18.90 0.86 -5.57
C ALA A 93 19.86 0.47 -6.71
N ASP A 94 20.02 1.35 -7.70
CA ASP A 94 21.05 1.29 -8.74
C ASP A 94 21.54 2.73 -9.04
N PRO A 95 22.86 3.00 -9.03
CA PRO A 95 23.40 4.33 -9.29
C PRO A 95 22.97 4.96 -10.63
N ARG A 96 22.63 4.16 -11.64
CA ARG A 96 22.16 4.64 -12.96
C ARG A 96 20.85 5.41 -12.86
N LEU A 97 20.05 5.18 -11.82
CA LEU A 97 18.80 5.91 -11.61
C LEU A 97 19.03 7.40 -11.36
N ASN A 98 20.20 7.78 -10.82
CA ASN A 98 20.54 9.18 -10.56
C ASN A 98 20.68 10.01 -11.85
N ASP A 99 20.90 9.39 -13.01
CA ASP A 99 20.95 10.08 -14.31
C ASP A 99 19.57 10.56 -14.79
N TYR A 100 18.49 10.12 -14.12
CA TYR A 100 17.10 10.38 -14.49
C TYR A 100 16.29 11.08 -13.39
N ILE A 101 16.96 11.71 -12.43
CA ILE A 101 16.27 12.59 -11.48
C ILE A 101 15.58 13.71 -12.22
N TRP A 102 14.33 14.02 -11.85
CA TRP A 102 13.57 15.05 -12.53
C TRP A 102 13.01 16.10 -11.58
N GLN A 103 12.08 15.74 -10.70
CA GLN A 103 11.52 16.66 -9.71
C GLN A 103 11.81 16.18 -8.29
N ALA A 104 12.14 17.11 -7.39
CA ALA A 104 12.26 16.78 -5.98
C ALA A 104 10.91 16.29 -5.46
N ASN A 105 10.94 15.29 -4.60
CA ASN A 105 9.77 14.87 -3.87
C ASN A 105 9.55 15.83 -2.69
N ASP A 106 8.58 16.71 -2.87
CA ASP A 106 8.18 17.69 -1.84
C ASP A 106 7.28 17.06 -0.75
N ASP A 107 6.97 15.76 -0.86
CA ASP A 107 6.25 15.03 0.18
C ASP A 107 7.06 15.08 1.49
N LEU A 108 6.33 15.27 2.59
CA LEU A 108 6.91 15.30 3.92
C LEU A 108 6.80 13.92 4.58
N ASP A 109 7.80 13.55 5.36
CA ASP A 109 7.78 12.39 6.24
C ASP A 109 6.88 12.64 7.46
N GLY A 110 6.74 11.64 8.33
CA GLY A 110 5.98 11.73 9.57
C GLY A 110 6.49 12.81 10.55
N ASP A 111 7.70 13.33 10.36
CA ASP A 111 8.34 14.40 11.14
C ASP A 111 8.20 15.79 10.47
N GLY A 112 7.57 15.88 9.28
CA GLY A 112 7.46 17.11 8.51
C GLY A 112 8.72 17.52 7.75
N LYS A 113 9.67 16.61 7.52
CA LYS A 113 10.88 16.81 6.72
C LYS A 113 10.70 16.24 5.32
N SER A 114 11.43 16.76 4.33
CA SER A 114 11.44 16.17 2.99
C SER A 114 12.09 14.78 3.03
N TRP A 115 11.52 13.82 2.30
CA TRP A 115 12.08 12.48 2.08
C TRP A 115 13.43 12.48 1.36
N GLY A 116 13.80 13.58 0.68
CA GLY A 116 15.09 13.73 0.01
C GLY A 116 15.24 12.91 -1.28
N ASP A 117 14.17 12.29 -1.75
CA ASP A 117 14.12 11.56 -3.01
C ASP A 117 13.59 12.42 -4.17
N TYR A 118 13.76 11.93 -5.38
CA TYR A 118 13.38 12.61 -6.63
C TYR A 118 12.51 11.70 -7.48
N TRP A 119 11.43 12.25 -8.02
CA TRP A 119 10.59 11.62 -9.03
C TRP A 119 11.33 11.45 -10.35
N PHE A 120 11.05 10.35 -11.04
CA PHE A 120 11.42 10.18 -12.45
C PHE A 120 10.45 10.93 -13.37
N ASP A 121 10.93 11.36 -14.53
CA ASP A 121 10.07 11.88 -15.60
C ASP A 121 9.18 10.74 -16.15
N PRO A 122 7.84 10.92 -16.22
CA PRO A 122 6.94 9.93 -16.82
C PRO A 122 7.33 9.48 -18.24
N ASP A 123 7.96 10.35 -19.04
CA ASP A 123 8.41 10.01 -20.40
C ASP A 123 9.60 9.03 -20.42
N ASP A 124 10.37 8.98 -19.34
CA ASP A 124 11.54 8.11 -19.21
C ASP A 124 11.21 6.76 -18.57
N LEU A 125 10.06 6.61 -17.92
CA LEU A 125 9.68 5.41 -17.16
C LEU A 125 9.86 4.12 -17.98
N VAL A 126 9.25 4.04 -19.16
CA VAL A 126 9.30 2.81 -19.97
C VAL A 126 10.63 2.67 -20.71
N SER A 127 11.16 3.76 -21.26
CA SER A 127 12.29 3.68 -22.19
C SER A 127 13.66 3.69 -21.52
N LYS A 128 13.76 4.21 -20.29
CA LYS A 128 15.02 4.41 -19.55
C LYS A 128 15.01 3.74 -18.19
N ILE A 129 13.95 3.92 -17.40
CA ILE A 129 13.89 3.44 -16.02
C ILE A 129 13.60 1.94 -15.96
N LEU A 130 12.62 1.45 -16.73
CA LEU A 130 12.22 0.04 -16.74
C LEU A 130 13.39 -0.92 -17.01
N PRO A 131 14.29 -0.69 -17.98
CA PRO A 131 15.49 -1.52 -18.13
C PRO A 131 16.34 -1.60 -16.86
N ILE A 132 16.52 -0.50 -16.13
CA ILE A 132 17.29 -0.48 -14.88
C ILE A 132 16.56 -1.24 -13.78
N MET A 133 15.23 -1.08 -13.67
CA MET A 133 14.42 -1.84 -12.71
C MET A 133 14.47 -3.35 -12.95
N LYS A 134 14.54 -3.77 -14.22
CA LYS A 134 14.74 -5.19 -14.57
C LYS A 134 16.07 -5.72 -14.05
N ASP A 135 17.15 -4.97 -14.24
CA ASP A 135 18.47 -5.34 -13.72
C ASP A 135 18.48 -5.38 -12.18
N ILE A 136 17.79 -4.45 -11.51
CA ILE A 136 17.62 -4.47 -10.03
C ILE A 136 16.87 -5.73 -9.59
N MET A 137 15.78 -6.09 -10.28
CA MET A 137 15.02 -7.29 -9.97
C MET A 137 15.83 -8.57 -10.20
N ASP A 138 16.69 -8.61 -11.22
CA ASP A 138 17.63 -9.72 -11.42
C ASP A 138 18.61 -9.85 -10.24
N ASP A 139 19.18 -8.74 -9.75
CA ASP A 139 20.05 -8.73 -8.57
C ASP A 139 19.30 -9.19 -7.31
N TYR A 140 18.07 -8.72 -7.11
CA TYR A 140 17.23 -9.17 -6.00
C TYR A 140 16.93 -10.66 -6.08
N LYS A 141 16.59 -11.17 -7.27
CA LYS A 141 16.37 -12.61 -7.47
C LYS A 141 17.65 -13.41 -7.21
N ALA A 142 18.80 -12.92 -7.65
CA ALA A 142 20.10 -13.55 -7.41
C ALA A 142 20.49 -13.58 -5.92
N LYS A 143 20.02 -12.60 -5.14
CA LYS A 143 20.16 -12.55 -3.67
C LYS A 143 19.20 -13.48 -2.92
N GLY A 144 18.27 -14.13 -3.62
CA GLY A 144 17.35 -15.11 -3.06
C GLY A 144 15.99 -14.56 -2.66
N TYR A 145 15.66 -13.31 -3.02
CA TYR A 145 14.31 -12.80 -2.78
C TYR A 145 13.28 -13.48 -3.69
N ASP A 146 12.06 -13.60 -3.17
CA ASP A 146 10.91 -14.20 -3.86
C ASP A 146 9.91 -13.16 -4.34
N ALA A 147 9.95 -11.97 -3.76
CA ALA A 147 8.99 -10.92 -4.01
C ALA A 147 9.62 -9.52 -3.95
N VAL A 148 9.01 -8.57 -4.64
CA VAL A 148 9.26 -7.14 -4.49
C VAL A 148 8.00 -6.43 -4.02
N SER A 149 8.14 -5.47 -3.11
CA SER A 149 7.09 -4.50 -2.79
C SER A 149 7.40 -3.20 -3.52
N THR A 150 6.56 -2.83 -4.49
CA THR A 150 6.72 -1.57 -5.22
C THR A 150 6.25 -0.42 -4.35
N ASP A 151 7.02 0.65 -4.25
CA ASP A 151 6.64 1.91 -3.60
C ASP A 151 6.73 3.08 -4.57
N ASN A 152 6.02 4.17 -4.29
CA ASN A 152 5.95 5.36 -5.14
C ASN A 152 5.50 5.02 -6.58
N ALA A 153 4.70 3.95 -6.74
CA ALA A 153 4.14 3.54 -8.03
C ALA A 153 3.13 4.55 -8.59
N LYS A 154 2.64 5.45 -7.74
CA LYS A 154 1.92 6.64 -8.14
C LYS A 154 2.73 7.86 -7.74
N PRO A 155 2.84 8.88 -8.60
CA PRO A 155 3.42 10.13 -8.18
C PRO A 155 2.50 10.95 -7.28
N SER A 156 3.10 11.72 -6.38
CA SER A 156 2.39 12.73 -5.61
C SER A 156 1.80 13.82 -6.53
N THR A 157 1.08 14.78 -5.96
CA THR A 157 0.49 15.88 -6.74
C THR A 157 1.52 16.67 -7.57
N ALA A 158 2.81 16.57 -7.25
CA ALA A 158 3.90 17.23 -7.97
C ALA A 158 4.02 16.81 -9.46
N VAL A 159 3.78 15.53 -9.81
CA VAL A 159 3.89 15.06 -11.20
C VAL A 159 2.58 15.22 -11.97
N SER A 160 1.46 15.37 -11.25
CA SER A 160 0.11 15.36 -11.84
C SER A 160 -0.26 16.56 -12.71
N ASP A 161 0.60 17.60 -12.77
CA ASP A 161 0.40 18.80 -13.60
C ASP A 161 1.56 19.04 -14.60
N ASN A 162 2.36 18.01 -14.91
CA ASN A 162 3.58 18.18 -15.69
C ASN A 162 3.35 18.43 -17.19
N ASP A 163 2.32 17.80 -17.76
CA ASP A 163 1.91 17.89 -19.14
C ASP A 163 0.39 17.62 -19.28
N GLU A 164 -0.10 17.70 -20.52
CA GLU A 164 -1.52 17.50 -20.84
C GLU A 164 -2.03 16.07 -20.62
N ILE A 165 -1.15 15.08 -20.46
CA ILE A 165 -1.52 13.68 -20.18
C ILE A 165 -1.76 13.53 -18.68
N ALA A 166 -0.79 13.92 -17.86
CA ALA A 166 -0.91 13.84 -16.41
C ALA A 166 -2.05 14.73 -15.89
N ALA A 167 -2.18 15.95 -16.42
CA ALA A 167 -3.25 16.87 -16.05
C ALA A 167 -4.64 16.30 -16.36
N ARG A 168 -4.78 15.60 -17.49
CA ARG A 168 -6.04 14.94 -17.88
C ARG A 168 -6.35 13.76 -16.98
N ALA A 169 -5.37 12.90 -16.70
CA ALA A 169 -5.55 11.77 -15.79
C ALA A 169 -6.02 12.26 -14.42
N ARG A 170 -5.44 13.36 -13.92
CA ARG A 170 -5.89 14.01 -12.68
C ARG A 170 -7.33 14.53 -12.77
N GLU A 171 -7.68 15.25 -13.83
CA GLU A 171 -9.05 15.76 -14.06
C GLU A 171 -10.08 14.63 -14.11
N GLU A 172 -9.72 13.52 -14.75
CA GLU A 172 -10.55 12.32 -14.91
C GLU A 172 -10.52 11.40 -13.67
N GLN A 173 -9.70 11.72 -12.67
CA GLN A 173 -9.46 10.87 -11.49
C GLN A 173 -8.98 9.45 -11.84
N THR A 174 -8.19 9.35 -12.90
CA THR A 174 -7.54 8.12 -13.38
C THR A 174 -6.02 8.21 -13.17
N ILE A 175 -5.31 7.13 -13.47
CA ILE A 175 -3.86 7.11 -13.47
C ILE A 175 -3.31 7.38 -14.88
N ASP A 176 -2.18 8.07 -14.95
CA ASP A 176 -1.48 8.31 -16.21
C ASP A 176 -1.06 6.98 -16.85
N GLN A 177 -1.44 6.78 -18.12
CA GLN A 177 -1.19 5.54 -18.86
C GLN A 177 0.30 5.16 -18.94
N ARG A 178 1.23 6.12 -18.88
CA ARG A 178 2.67 5.83 -18.85
C ARG A 178 3.07 5.04 -17.61
N TYR A 179 2.44 5.33 -16.47
CA TYR A 179 2.63 4.55 -15.24
C TYR A 179 2.00 3.16 -15.37
N VAL A 180 0.83 3.06 -16.00
CA VAL A 180 0.19 1.75 -16.26
C VAL A 180 1.07 0.87 -17.13
N ASP A 181 1.62 1.41 -18.22
CA ASP A 181 2.51 0.69 -19.14
C ASP A 181 3.82 0.27 -18.45
N TYR A 182 4.38 1.18 -17.66
CA TYR A 182 5.58 0.94 -16.86
C TYR A 182 5.38 -0.15 -15.81
N MET A 183 4.32 -0.07 -15.02
CA MET A 183 4.00 -1.06 -13.98
C MET A 183 3.63 -2.41 -14.58
N ASN A 184 2.94 -2.45 -15.72
CA ASN A 184 2.77 -3.68 -16.49
C ASN A 184 4.13 -4.31 -16.85
N GLY A 185 5.07 -3.49 -17.34
CA GLY A 185 6.43 -3.93 -17.66
C GLY A 185 7.21 -4.48 -16.45
N ILE A 186 7.01 -3.89 -15.27
CA ILE A 186 7.58 -4.38 -14.00
C ILE A 186 6.99 -5.74 -13.64
N VAL A 187 5.66 -5.85 -13.57
CA VAL A 187 4.98 -7.07 -13.14
C VAL A 187 5.26 -8.22 -14.11
N ASP A 188 5.13 -7.97 -15.42
CA ASP A 188 5.37 -8.99 -16.44
C ASP A 188 6.83 -9.51 -16.38
N TYR A 189 7.80 -8.63 -16.12
CA TYR A 189 9.20 -9.05 -15.99
C TYR A 189 9.47 -9.80 -14.69
N ALA A 190 9.00 -9.29 -13.56
CA ALA A 190 9.13 -9.95 -12.26
C ALA A 190 8.61 -11.38 -12.33
N HIS A 191 7.40 -11.56 -12.87
CA HIS A 191 6.82 -12.88 -13.08
C HIS A 191 7.65 -13.76 -14.02
N SER A 192 8.24 -13.18 -15.07
CA SER A 192 9.09 -13.93 -16.02
C SER A 192 10.36 -14.52 -15.39
N ILE A 193 10.86 -13.92 -14.31
CA ILE A 193 12.02 -14.41 -13.53
C ILE A 193 11.61 -15.10 -12.22
N GLY A 194 10.30 -15.28 -11.98
CA GLY A 194 9.77 -15.95 -10.80
C GLY A 194 9.85 -15.13 -9.51
N LEU A 195 9.72 -13.81 -9.61
CA LEU A 195 9.42 -12.91 -8.48
C LEU A 195 7.92 -12.61 -8.43
N LYS A 196 7.36 -12.54 -7.22
CA LYS A 196 6.04 -11.97 -6.95
C LYS A 196 6.12 -10.44 -6.83
N VAL A 197 5.02 -9.74 -7.03
CA VAL A 197 4.94 -8.27 -6.90
C VAL A 197 3.80 -7.86 -5.98
N ALA A 198 4.14 -7.17 -4.88
CA ALA A 198 3.16 -6.49 -4.04
C ALA A 198 3.05 -5.01 -4.44
N LEU A 199 1.83 -4.52 -4.68
CA LEU A 199 1.57 -3.10 -4.96
C LEU A 199 1.26 -2.35 -3.67
N LYS A 200 2.07 -1.35 -3.34
CA LYS A 200 1.81 -0.42 -2.24
C LYS A 200 0.84 0.68 -2.68
N ASN A 201 -0.16 0.96 -1.85
CA ASN A 201 -1.20 1.99 -2.02
C ASN A 201 -1.89 1.90 -3.40
N PRO A 202 -2.68 0.83 -3.67
CA PRO A 202 -3.15 0.51 -5.02
C PRO A 202 -4.32 1.39 -5.52
N SER A 203 -4.72 2.44 -4.78
CA SER A 203 -6.00 3.14 -4.97
C SER A 203 -6.23 3.70 -6.37
N TYR A 204 -5.16 4.01 -7.09
CA TYR A 204 -5.20 4.59 -8.44
C TYR A 204 -5.15 3.54 -9.55
N TYR A 205 -4.81 2.32 -9.20
CA TYR A 205 -4.76 1.20 -10.13
C TYR A 205 -6.01 0.33 -10.06
N THR A 206 -6.93 0.55 -9.10
CA THR A 206 -8.12 -0.29 -8.93
C THR A 206 -9.06 -0.28 -10.13
N GLN A 207 -9.02 0.76 -10.96
CA GLN A 207 -9.81 0.88 -12.19
C GLN A 207 -9.08 0.32 -13.42
N GLU A 208 -7.80 -0.08 -13.28
CA GLU A 208 -6.97 -0.60 -14.36
C GLU A 208 -7.07 -2.13 -14.44
N ASP A 209 -8.21 -2.63 -14.95
CA ASP A 209 -8.53 -4.08 -15.01
C ASP A 209 -7.42 -4.94 -15.64
N THR A 210 -6.66 -4.39 -16.60
CA THR A 210 -5.57 -5.10 -17.27
C THR A 210 -4.31 -5.28 -16.42
N LEU A 211 -4.18 -4.51 -15.34
CA LEU A 211 -2.99 -4.44 -14.50
C LEU A 211 -3.27 -4.87 -13.06
N ILE A 212 -4.36 -4.39 -12.43
CA ILE A 212 -4.62 -4.64 -11.00
C ILE A 212 -4.66 -6.13 -10.68
N HIS A 213 -5.22 -6.93 -11.58
CA HIS A 213 -5.31 -8.37 -11.42
C HIS A 213 -3.99 -9.12 -11.62
N LYS A 214 -2.91 -8.45 -12.02
CA LYS A 214 -1.59 -9.07 -12.16
C LYS A 214 -0.76 -9.07 -10.87
N PHE A 215 -0.94 -8.13 -9.94
CA PHE A 215 -0.17 -8.10 -8.69
C PHE A 215 -0.41 -9.33 -7.82
N ASP A 216 0.55 -9.77 -7.02
CA ASP A 216 0.40 -10.97 -6.19
C ASP A 216 -0.14 -10.65 -4.80
N ALA A 217 0.06 -9.42 -4.33
CA ALA A 217 -0.38 -8.92 -3.03
C ALA A 217 -0.55 -7.39 -3.06
N TYR A 218 -1.13 -6.85 -2.00
CA TYR A 218 -1.28 -5.41 -1.80
C TYR A 218 -0.84 -4.99 -0.40
N ILE A 219 -0.22 -3.83 -0.32
CA ILE A 219 0.15 -3.18 0.94
C ILE A 219 -0.52 -1.81 0.96
N VAL A 220 -1.13 -1.43 2.07
CA VAL A 220 -1.62 -0.06 2.26
C VAL A 220 -1.08 0.51 3.57
N GLU A 221 -0.53 1.71 3.48
CA GLU A 221 -0.18 2.52 4.64
C GLU A 221 -1.28 3.52 4.94
N SER A 222 -1.51 3.77 6.22
CA SER A 222 -2.33 4.89 6.68
C SER A 222 -3.74 4.91 6.10
N MET A 223 -4.30 3.73 5.78
CA MET A 223 -5.60 3.58 5.12
C MET A 223 -6.71 4.37 5.82
N PHE A 224 -6.66 4.45 7.16
CA PHE A 224 -7.67 5.15 7.95
C PHE A 224 -7.25 6.56 8.37
N ASN A 225 -5.96 6.91 8.33
CA ASN A 225 -5.47 8.19 8.87
C ASN A 225 -5.15 9.22 7.77
N TRP A 226 -4.48 8.82 6.69
CA TRP A 226 -4.09 9.74 5.61
C TRP A 226 -4.98 9.63 4.38
N TYR A 227 -5.47 8.42 4.09
CA TYR A 227 -6.24 8.16 2.86
C TYR A 227 -7.63 7.57 3.15
N PRO A 228 -8.44 8.15 4.05
CA PRO A 228 -9.76 7.59 4.39
C PRO A 228 -10.73 7.56 3.21
N SER A 229 -10.51 8.42 2.20
CA SER A 229 -11.27 8.38 0.94
C SER A 229 -10.95 7.15 0.07
N ASP A 230 -9.71 6.66 0.14
CA ASP A 230 -9.20 5.60 -0.73
C ASP A 230 -9.71 4.22 -0.32
N VAL A 231 -10.17 4.09 0.92
CA VAL A 231 -10.84 2.90 1.46
C VAL A 231 -11.94 2.41 0.52
N ASN A 232 -12.73 3.33 -0.02
CA ASN A 232 -13.81 2.99 -0.94
C ASN A 232 -13.30 2.37 -2.24
N ASN A 233 -12.08 2.71 -2.68
CA ASN A 233 -11.47 2.11 -3.86
C ASN A 233 -11.10 0.65 -3.61
N TYR A 234 -10.72 0.29 -2.38
CA TYR A 234 -10.31 -1.07 -2.00
C TYR A 234 -11.49 -2.01 -1.77
N ASN A 235 -12.63 -1.48 -1.31
CA ASN A 235 -13.88 -2.22 -1.08
C ASN A 235 -14.88 -2.09 -2.26
N SER A 236 -14.38 -1.80 -3.46
CA SER A 236 -15.19 -1.63 -4.68
C SER A 236 -15.09 -2.85 -5.60
N VAL A 237 -15.35 -2.71 -6.90
CA VAL A 237 -15.10 -3.77 -7.89
C VAL A 237 -13.82 -3.37 -8.63
N PRO A 238 -12.72 -4.14 -8.52
CA PRO A 238 -12.57 -5.37 -7.73
C PRO A 238 -12.40 -5.11 -6.22
N ASP A 239 -12.90 -6.05 -5.40
CA ASP A 239 -12.73 -5.98 -3.95
C ASP A 239 -11.35 -6.55 -3.60
N LEU A 240 -10.46 -5.66 -3.18
CA LEU A 240 -9.09 -6.01 -2.79
C LEU A 240 -9.00 -6.42 -1.31
N LEU A 241 -9.93 -5.97 -0.47
CA LEU A 241 -9.93 -6.26 0.97
C LEU A 241 -10.33 -7.70 1.27
N THR A 242 -11.34 -8.21 0.56
CA THR A 242 -11.85 -9.58 0.71
C THR A 242 -11.50 -10.50 -0.47
N GLY A 243 -10.66 -10.00 -1.39
CA GLY A 243 -10.19 -10.73 -2.55
C GLY A 243 -9.28 -11.93 -2.21
N SER A 244 -8.89 -12.69 -3.24
CA SER A 244 -8.07 -13.91 -3.07
C SER A 244 -6.58 -13.65 -2.88
N LYS A 245 -6.14 -12.39 -2.86
CA LYS A 245 -4.73 -12.00 -2.76
C LYS A 245 -4.47 -11.42 -1.36
N PRO A 246 -3.26 -11.62 -0.80
CA PRO A 246 -2.87 -10.96 0.45
C PRO A 246 -3.07 -9.45 0.37
N PHE A 247 -3.64 -8.87 1.43
CA PHE A 247 -3.83 -7.44 1.59
C PHE A 247 -3.43 -7.07 3.01
N TRP A 248 -2.34 -6.32 3.15
CA TRP A 248 -1.82 -5.92 4.46
C TRP A 248 -1.99 -4.43 4.68
N VAL A 249 -2.54 -4.08 5.86
CA VAL A 249 -2.79 -2.69 6.25
C VAL A 249 -1.84 -2.33 7.37
N PHE A 250 -0.98 -1.34 7.14
CA PHE A 250 -0.06 -0.77 8.12
C PHE A 250 -0.57 0.61 8.55
N GLN A 251 -0.61 0.85 9.85
CA GLN A 251 -1.19 2.04 10.46
C GLN A 251 -0.22 2.66 11.45
N TYR A 252 -0.36 3.97 11.64
CA TYR A 252 0.48 4.74 12.54
C TYR A 252 -0.40 5.36 13.62
N GLU A 253 -0.05 5.13 14.88
CA GLU A 253 -0.78 5.66 16.03
C GLU A 253 -0.74 7.19 16.06
N GLU A 254 -1.85 7.82 16.43
CA GLU A 254 -1.99 9.28 16.68
C GLU A 254 -1.65 10.21 15.50
N ILE A 255 -1.34 9.66 14.32
CA ILE A 255 -1.16 10.45 13.11
C ILE A 255 -2.52 10.96 12.62
N ASN A 256 -2.60 12.26 12.34
CA ASN A 256 -3.83 12.98 11.95
C ASN A 256 -4.97 12.90 12.98
N GLU A 257 -4.63 12.84 14.28
CA GLU A 257 -5.58 12.89 15.40
C GLU A 257 -6.58 11.71 15.48
N VAL A 258 -6.34 10.61 14.75
CA VAL A 258 -7.19 9.41 14.84
C VAL A 258 -6.81 8.61 16.09
N SER A 259 -7.75 8.51 17.03
CA SER A 259 -7.58 7.70 18.24
C SER A 259 -7.70 6.19 17.97
N ASN A 260 -7.12 5.33 18.81
CA ASN A 260 -7.26 3.87 18.68
C ASN A 260 -8.72 3.39 18.72
N SER A 261 -9.60 4.06 19.49
CA SER A 261 -11.04 3.76 19.48
C SER A 261 -11.69 4.09 18.14
N GLU A 262 -11.35 5.24 17.57
CA GLU A 262 -11.88 5.66 16.27
C GLU A 262 -11.34 4.77 15.13
N LEU A 263 -10.08 4.36 15.22
CA LEU A 263 -9.49 3.39 14.30
C LEU A 263 -10.26 2.07 14.30
N ARG A 264 -10.58 1.52 15.49
CA ARG A 264 -11.39 0.30 15.61
C ARG A 264 -12.79 0.47 15.02
N GLU A 265 -13.45 1.61 15.26
CA GLU A 265 -14.75 1.90 14.66
C GLU A 265 -14.68 1.89 13.13
N ARG A 266 -13.69 2.58 12.55
CA ARG A 266 -13.46 2.61 11.08
C ARG A 266 -13.13 1.23 10.52
N MET A 267 -12.32 0.43 11.23
CA MET A 267 -12.01 -0.96 10.86
C MET A 267 -13.28 -1.82 10.78
N VAL A 268 -14.13 -1.76 11.81
CA VAL A 268 -15.43 -2.47 11.83
C VAL A 268 -16.34 -2.02 10.69
N GLU A 269 -16.45 -0.71 10.46
CA GLU A 269 -17.28 -0.15 9.38
C GLU A 269 -16.85 -0.64 7.99
N GLN A 270 -15.55 -0.85 7.81
CA GLN A 270 -14.95 -1.20 6.51
C GLN A 270 -14.69 -2.71 6.37
N GLY A 271 -15.03 -3.52 7.37
CA GLY A 271 -14.85 -4.97 7.36
C GLY A 271 -13.38 -5.40 7.43
N VAL A 272 -12.50 -4.56 7.98
CA VAL A 272 -11.08 -4.88 8.20
C VAL A 272 -10.90 -5.39 9.62
N ASP A 273 -10.55 -6.66 9.79
CA ASP A 273 -10.47 -7.28 11.11
C ASP A 273 -9.13 -7.01 11.82
N MET A 274 -8.05 -6.85 11.07
CA MET A 274 -6.70 -6.66 11.61
C MET A 274 -5.88 -5.69 10.75
N THR A 275 -5.07 -4.89 11.43
CA THR A 275 -4.01 -4.05 10.84
C THR A 275 -2.72 -4.22 11.62
N TYR A 276 -1.59 -3.84 11.05
CA TYR A 276 -0.30 -3.73 11.74
C TYR A 276 -0.10 -2.30 12.22
N MET A 277 0.03 -2.08 13.53
CA MET A 277 0.29 -0.77 14.14
C MET A 277 1.77 -0.56 14.36
N ASP A 278 2.27 0.62 13.99
CA ASP A 278 3.63 1.05 14.29
C ASP A 278 3.75 1.45 15.77
N THR A 279 4.73 0.90 16.47
CA THR A 279 4.97 1.17 17.90
C THR A 279 6.45 1.33 18.18
N SER A 280 6.81 1.74 19.39
CA SER A 280 8.20 1.79 19.85
C SER A 280 8.91 0.43 19.93
N HIS A 281 8.18 -0.68 19.75
CA HIS A 281 8.71 -2.05 19.74
C HIS A 281 8.63 -2.69 18.34
N GLY A 282 8.34 -1.92 17.31
CA GLY A 282 8.10 -2.40 15.95
C GLY A 282 6.61 -2.58 15.64
N TRP A 283 6.32 -3.33 14.59
CA TRP A 283 4.96 -3.57 14.13
C TRP A 283 4.24 -4.60 14.99
N VAL A 284 3.02 -4.28 15.41
CA VAL A 284 2.18 -5.19 16.21
C VAL A 284 0.81 -5.38 15.57
N GLU A 285 0.26 -6.58 15.66
CA GLU A 285 -1.11 -6.83 15.22
C GLU A 285 -2.09 -6.05 16.10
N PHE A 286 -3.04 -5.38 15.46
CA PHE A 286 -4.10 -4.60 16.08
C PHE A 286 -5.42 -5.00 15.45
N TYR A 287 -6.35 -5.45 16.28
CA TYR A 287 -7.61 -6.02 15.84
C TYR A 287 -8.74 -4.99 15.85
N ALA A 288 -9.82 -5.21 15.12
CA ALA A 288 -11.00 -4.33 15.14
C ALA A 288 -11.76 -4.47 16.48
N THR A 289 -11.73 -5.67 17.05
CA THR A 289 -12.34 -6.01 18.34
C THR A 289 -11.29 -6.52 19.32
N ASP A 290 -11.51 -6.29 20.61
CA ASP A 290 -10.68 -6.85 21.70
C ASP A 290 -10.93 -8.36 21.92
#